data_AF-A0A3R7UUK9-F1
#
_entry.id   AF-A0A3R7UUK9-F1
#
_cell.length_a   1.000
_cell.length_b   1.000
_cell.length_c   1.000
_cell.angle_alpha   90.00
_cell.angle_beta   90.00
_cell.angle_gamma   90.00
#
_symmetry.space_group_name_H-M   'P 1'
#
loop_
_entity.id
_entity.type
_entity.pdbx_description
1 polymer ?
#
loop_
_entity_poly.entity_id
_entity_poly.type
_entity_poly.pdbx_seq_one_letter_code
_entity_poly.pdbx_strand_id
1 'polypeptide(L)' 'MAKQIILIGVFLVIVGGVFLIIEKNGINYNNPLDFKFEKGNTKFYFPLGSSILISVALSLIFYFFRKF' A
#
# COMPACT_ATOMS: atom_id res chain seq x y z
N MET A 1 23.18 10.50 5.03
CA MET A 1 23.01 9.36 5.95
C MET A 1 22.03 9.67 7.08
N ALA A 2 22.38 10.40 8.15
CA ALA A 2 21.46 10.62 9.29
C ALA A 2 20.12 11.29 8.90
N LYS A 3 20.15 12.34 8.06
CA LYS A 3 18.92 12.99 7.57
C LYS A 3 18.01 12.05 6.75
N GLN A 4 18.59 11.11 6.00
CA GLN A 4 17.81 10.14 5.20
C GLN A 4 17.12 9.12 6.10
N ILE A 5 17.79 8.68 7.17
CA ILE A 5 17.21 7.77 8.16
C ILE A 5 16.03 8.45 8.87
N ILE A 6 16.17 9.72 9.25
CA ILE A 6 15.08 10.50 9.86
C ILE A 6 13.91 10.65 8.88
N LEU A 7 14.18 10.98 7.61
CA LEU A 7 13.15 11.12 6.59
C LEU A 7 12.36 9.81 6.36
N ILE A 8 13.07 8.68 6.27
CA ILE A 8 12.48 7.35 6.11
C ILE A 8 11.63 6.99 7.34
N GLY A 9 12.12 7.28 8.56
CA GLY A 9 11.37 7.05 9.79
C GLY A 9 10.07 7.84 9.84
N VAL A 10 10.11 9.13 9.51
CA VAL A 10 8.89 9.96 9.42
C VAL A 10 7.93 9.44 8.36
N PHE A 11 8.43 9.04 7.20
CA PHE A 11 7.62 8.45 6.14
C PHE A 11 6.92 7.16 6.60
N LEU A 12 7.63 6.26 7.27
CA LEU A 12 7.08 5.03 7.86
C LEU A 12 5.98 5.30 8.89
N VAL A 13 6.16 6.31 9.75
CA VAL A 13 5.14 6.71 10.73
C VAL A 13 3.87 7.21 10.04
N ILE A 14 4.01 8.02 9.00
CA ILE A 14 2.86 8.52 8.22
C ILE A 14 2.14 7.35 7.54
N VAL A 15 2.88 6.45 6.87
CA VAL A 15 2.30 5.28 6.19
C VAL A 15 1.60 4.36 7.19
N GLY A 16 2.21 4.08 8.33
CA GLY A 16 1.62 3.28 9.40
C GLY A 16 0.34 3.92 9.99
N GLY A 17 0.35 5.24 10.16
CA GLY A 17 -0.84 5.98 10.62
C GLY A 17 -2.00 5.91 9.62
N VAL A 18 -1.72 6.03 8.32
CA VAL A 18 -2.73 5.86 7.27
C VAL A 18 -3.30 4.43 7.27
N PHE A 19 -2.43 3.41 7.40
CA PHE A 19 -2.86 2.01 7.52
C PHE A 19 -3.78 1.78 8.71
N LEU A 20 -3.46 2.32 9.90
CA LEU A 20 -4.30 2.21 11.09
C LEU A 20 -5.70 2.82 10.89
N ILE A 21 -5.80 3.95 10.18
CA ILE A 21 -7.08 4.59 9.89
C ILE A 21 -7.90 3.74 8.92
N ILE A 22 -7.26 3.14 7.91
CA ILE A 22 -7.91 2.25 6.95
C ILE A 22 -8.44 0.99 7.64
N GLU A 23 -7.62 0.35 8.48
CA GLU A 23 -8.02 -0.83 9.27
C GLU A 23 -9.17 -0.50 10.24
N LYS A 24 -9.08 0.64 10.95
CA LYS A 24 -10.11 1.07 11.91
C LYS A 24 -11.46 1.35 11.26
N ASN A 25 -11.48 1.80 10.00
CA ASN A 25 -12.72 2.05 9.27
C ASN A 25 -13.36 0.77 8.70
N GLY A 26 -12.81 -0.42 8.97
CA GLY A 26 -13.39 -1.68 8.52
C GLY A 26 -13.40 -1.84 6.99
N ILE A 27 -12.63 -1.02 6.28
CA ILE A 27 -12.46 -1.12 4.83
C ILE A 27 -11.54 -2.30 4.59
N ASN A 28 -12.09 -3.50 4.65
CA ASN A 28 -11.40 -4.69 4.20
C ASN A 28 -11.25 -4.54 2.68
N TYR A 29 -10.07 -4.09 2.24
CA TYR A 29 -9.75 -3.82 0.85
C TYR A 29 -9.65 -5.16 0.10
N ASN A 30 -10.79 -5.82 -0.12
CA ASN A 30 -10.90 -6.95 -1.04
C ASN A 30 -10.89 -6.38 -2.43
N ASN A 31 -9.69 -6.08 -2.90
CA ASN A 31 -9.51 -5.64 -4.26
C ASN A 31 -9.91 -6.80 -5.18
N PRO A 32 -10.88 -6.63 -6.11
CA PRO A 32 -11.43 -7.72 -6.90
C PRO A 32 -10.41 -8.36 -7.86
N LEU A 33 -9.30 -7.67 -8.14
CA LEU A 33 -8.16 -8.19 -8.89
C LEU A 33 -7.17 -9.00 -8.03
N ASP A 34 -7.33 -9.02 -6.70
CA ASP A 34 -6.46 -9.79 -5.82
C ASP A 34 -6.92 -11.26 -5.82
N PHE A 35 -6.06 -12.12 -6.36
CA PHE A 35 -6.35 -13.54 -6.52
C PHE A 35 -6.23 -14.22 -5.15
N LYS A 36 -7.36 -14.51 -4.51
CA LYS A 36 -7.44 -15.39 -3.33
C LYS A 36 -7.81 -16.79 -3.79
N PHE A 37 -6.85 -17.72 -3.76
CA PHE A 37 -7.10 -19.13 -3.98
C PHE A 37 -7.09 -19.85 -2.63
N GLU A 38 -8.26 -20.18 -2.10
CA GLU A 38 -8.39 -20.99 -0.89
C GLU A 38 -8.84 -22.41 -1.28
N LYS A 39 -8.01 -23.42 -0.99
CA LYS A 39 -8.35 -24.84 -1.19
C LYS A 39 -7.99 -25.62 0.07
N GLY A 40 -9.01 -26.03 0.83
CA GLY A 40 -8.83 -26.75 2.10
C GLY A 40 -8.04 -25.92 3.12
N ASN A 41 -6.92 -26.46 3.60
CA ASN A 41 -5.99 -25.77 4.51
C ASN A 41 -5.02 -24.80 3.82
N THR A 42 -4.99 -24.74 2.49
CA THR A 42 -4.05 -23.89 1.75
C THR A 42 -4.73 -22.60 1.32
N LYS A 43 -4.19 -21.46 1.78
CA LYS A 43 -4.60 -20.12 1.37
C LYS A 43 -3.46 -19.48 0.59
N PHE A 44 -3.64 -19.29 -0.71
CA PHE A 44 -2.71 -18.54 -1.55
C PHE A 44 -3.30 -17.18 -1.87
N TYR A 45 -2.64 -16.12 -1.40
CA TYR A 45 -3.04 -14.74 -1.66
C TYR A 45 -2.07 -14.12 -2.65
N PHE A 46 -2.59 -13.68 -3.80
CA PHE A 46 -1.83 -13.00 -4.84
C PHE A 46 -2.35 -11.56 -5.02
N PRO A 47 -1.71 -10.56 -4.40
CA PRO A 47 -2.18 -9.18 -4.36
C PRO A 47 -1.92 -8.40 -5.66
N LEU A 48 -2.34 -8.93 -6.81
CA LEU A 48 -2.07 -8.31 -8.11
C LEU A 48 -2.62 -6.90 -8.24
N GLY A 49 -3.89 -6.70 -7.91
CA GLY A 49 -4.47 -5.39 -8.11
C GLY A 49 -4.11 -4.41 -6.99
N SER A 50 -3.82 -4.86 -5.77
CA SER A 50 -3.18 -4.04 -4.74
C SER A 50 -1.82 -3.51 -5.22
N SER A 51 -0.99 -4.35 -5.84
CA SER A 51 0.30 -3.91 -6.43
C SER A 51 0.12 -2.92 -7.58
N ILE A 52 -0.87 -3.14 -8.45
CA ILE A 52 -1.18 -2.21 -9.55
C ILE A 52 -1.66 -0.86 -8.99
N LEU A 53 -2.56 -0.87 -8.01
CA LEU A 53 -3.10 0.34 -7.39
C LEU A 53 -1.99 1.18 -6.75
N ILE A 54 -1.09 0.52 -6.00
CA ILE A 54 0.10 1.14 -5.42
C ILE A 54 0.99 1.74 -6.51
N SER A 55 1.23 1.01 -7.60
CA SER A 55 2.06 1.49 -8.72
C SER A 55 1.48 2.73 -9.39
N VAL A 56 0.16 2.77 -9.63
CA VAL A 56 -0.52 3.93 -10.22
C VAL A 56 -0.48 5.13 -9.26
N ALA A 57 -0.73 4.91 -7.97
CA ALA A 57 -0.67 5.96 -6.96
C ALA A 57 0.72 6.59 -6.85
N LEU A 58 1.77 5.77 -6.76
CA LEU A 58 3.16 6.22 -6.80
C LEU A 58 3.48 6.97 -8.09
N SER A 59 3.01 6.47 -9.24
CA SER A 59 3.22 7.12 -10.53
C SER A 59 2.55 8.49 -10.60
N LEU A 60 1.33 8.64 -10.07
CA LEU A 60 0.64 9.92 -9.96
C LEU A 60 1.38 10.89 -9.04
N ILE A 61 1.86 10.42 -7.88
CA ILE A 61 2.66 11.21 -6.95
C ILE A 61 3.93 11.73 -7.64
N PHE A 62 4.71 10.86 -8.27
CA PHE A 62 5.91 11.28 -9.02
C PHE A 62 5.58 12.20 -10.19
N TYR A 63 4.45 11.98 -10.87
CA TYR A 63 4.00 12.87 -11.94
C TYR A 63 3.73 14.29 -11.42
N PHE A 64 3.03 14.43 -10.28
CA PHE A 64 2.78 15.74 -9.67
C PHE A 64 4.08 16.40 -9.17
N PHE A 65 4.99 15.65 -8.54
CA PHE A 65 6.29 16.17 -8.11
C PHE A 65 7.20 16.59 -9.27
N ARG A 66 7.06 16.01 -10.46
CA ARG A 66 7.84 16.39 -11.65
C ARG A 66 7.24 17.60 -12.38
N LYS A 67 5.94 17.83 -12.24
CA LYS A 67 5.23 18.92 -12.92
C LYS A 67 5.32 20.25 -12.16
N PHE A 68 5.53 20.20 -10.84
CA PHE A 68 5.92 21.35 -10.02
C PHE A 68 7.43 21.57 -10.05
#